data_AF-R0JVZ9-F1
#
_entry.id   AF-R0JVZ9-F1
#
_cell.length_a   1.000
_cell.length_b   1.000
_cell.length_c   1.000
_cell.angle_alpha   90.00
_cell.angle_beta   90.00
_cell.angle_gamma   90.00
#
_symmetry.space_group_name_H-M   'P 1'
#
loop_
_entity.id
_entity.type
_entity.pdbx_description
1 polymer ?
#
loop_
_entity_poly.entity_id
_entity_poly.type
_entity_poly.pdbx_seq_one_letter_code
_entity_poly.pdbx_strand_id
1 'polypeptide(L)'
;NADILPGPNGSSSAVDAKGFLDTVTSVFPDVTLSLGWTTGWHPDQQNKGYDWTMVKEMAHICSTLSQPVTFPVRAALVRQSMSELCWLIQQSDRYSLTIWTGKEDVYSVEDLLYIRKNFDKSRVYYDVLEPQNSEFKKAIGIEC
;
A
#
# COMPACT_ATOMS: atom_id res chain seq x y z
N ASN A 1 -1.44 1.94 10.76
CA ASN A 1 -1.94 1.05 9.69
C ASN A 1 -3.03 0.17 10.30
N ALA A 2 -4.08 -0.09 9.55
CA ALA A 2 -5.13 -1.04 9.90
C ALA A 2 -5.46 -1.89 8.68
N ASP A 3 -5.24 -3.20 8.76
CA ASP A 3 -5.54 -4.13 7.68
C ASP A 3 -6.99 -4.59 7.75
N ILE A 4 -7.85 -3.90 7.00
CA ILE A 4 -9.30 -4.07 7.03
C ILE A 4 -9.81 -5.12 6.03
N LEU A 5 -8.96 -5.54 5.09
CA LEU A 5 -9.29 -6.53 4.05
C LEU A 5 -8.23 -7.65 3.97
N PRO A 6 -8.58 -8.85 3.50
CA PRO A 6 -7.61 -9.86 3.12
C PRO A 6 -6.93 -9.48 1.80
N GLY A 7 -5.60 -9.55 1.77
CA GLY A 7 -4.78 -9.22 0.61
C GLY A 7 -4.13 -10.44 -0.01
N PRO A 8 -3.09 -10.23 -0.82
CA PRO A 8 -2.39 -11.34 -1.46
C PRO A 8 -1.82 -12.30 -0.41
N ASN A 9 -2.17 -13.58 -0.55
CA ASN A 9 -1.83 -14.67 0.38
C ASN A 9 -2.27 -14.43 1.84
N GLY A 10 -3.14 -13.44 2.11
CA GLY A 10 -3.78 -13.23 3.40
C GLY A 10 -5.06 -14.06 3.51
N SER A 11 -5.31 -14.65 4.67
CA SER A 11 -6.48 -15.52 4.89
C SER A 11 -7.65 -14.83 5.61
N SER A 12 -7.43 -13.71 6.30
CA SER A 12 -8.47 -12.91 6.96
C SER A 12 -8.04 -11.46 7.13
N SER A 13 -8.99 -10.53 7.28
CA SER A 13 -8.69 -9.17 7.77
C SER A 13 -8.16 -9.23 9.21
N ALA A 14 -7.31 -8.27 9.59
CA ALA A 14 -6.75 -8.21 10.95
C ALA A 14 -7.68 -7.48 11.92
N VAL A 15 -8.53 -6.59 11.40
CA VAL A 15 -9.48 -5.79 12.20
C VAL A 15 -10.90 -5.93 11.66
N ASP A 16 -11.89 -5.69 12.52
CA ASP A 16 -13.27 -5.45 12.07
C ASP A 16 -13.34 -4.12 11.32
N ALA A 17 -13.44 -4.22 10.00
CA ALA A 17 -13.45 -3.07 9.10
C ALA A 17 -14.54 -2.07 9.47
N LYS A 18 -15.77 -2.55 9.75
CA LYS A 18 -16.91 -1.68 10.00
C LYS A 18 -16.77 -0.96 11.34
N GLY A 19 -16.54 -1.71 12.42
CA GLY A 19 -16.36 -1.14 13.75
C GLY A 19 -15.20 -0.15 13.83
N PHE A 20 -14.09 -0.46 13.16
CA PHE A 20 -12.93 0.44 13.07
C PHE A 20 -13.28 1.74 12.33
N LEU A 21 -13.85 1.65 11.12
CA LEU A 21 -14.15 2.84 10.31
C LEU A 21 -15.24 3.71 10.95
N ASP A 22 -16.32 3.12 11.47
CA ASP A 22 -17.39 3.87 12.17
C ASP A 22 -16.81 4.66 13.36
N THR A 23 -15.91 4.04 14.12
CA THR A 23 -15.29 4.69 15.29
C THR A 23 -14.37 5.82 14.88
N VAL A 24 -13.44 5.55 13.96
CA VAL A 24 -12.42 6.55 13.60
C VAL A 24 -13.03 7.72 12.84
N THR A 25 -14.02 7.48 11.97
CA THR A 25 -14.70 8.56 11.24
C THR A 25 -15.52 9.47 12.12
N SER A 26 -16.08 8.95 13.22
CA SER A 26 -16.80 9.73 14.22
C SER A 26 -15.86 10.53 15.13
N VAL A 27 -14.80 9.90 15.64
CA VAL A 27 -13.92 10.49 16.66
C VAL A 27 -12.83 11.36 16.06
N PHE A 28 -12.35 11.02 14.86
CA PHE A 28 -11.20 11.63 14.20
C PHE A 28 -11.55 12.01 12.75
N PRO A 29 -12.30 13.10 12.54
CA PRO A 29 -12.65 13.55 11.19
C PRO A 29 -11.45 14.08 10.39
N ASP A 30 -10.43 14.62 11.06
CA ASP A 30 -9.30 15.31 10.44
C ASP A 30 -7.99 14.51 10.54
N VAL A 31 -8.02 13.25 10.11
CA VAL A 31 -6.83 12.36 10.10
C VAL A 31 -6.65 11.68 8.75
N THR A 32 -5.41 11.29 8.43
CA THR A 32 -5.15 10.39 7.30
C THR A 32 -5.29 8.95 7.76
N LEU A 33 -6.19 8.20 7.11
CA LEU A 33 -6.38 6.79 7.38
C LEU A 33 -5.34 5.97 6.63
N SER A 34 -4.72 5.02 7.32
CA SER A 34 -3.80 4.05 6.71
C SER A 34 -4.50 2.70 6.66
N LEU A 35 -5.15 2.40 5.53
CA LEU A 35 -6.03 1.25 5.35
C LEU A 35 -5.40 0.24 4.42
N GLY A 36 -5.07 -0.93 4.94
CA GLY A 36 -4.31 -1.95 4.25
C GLY A 36 -5.07 -3.24 4.04
N TRP A 37 -4.32 -4.20 3.49
CA TRP A 37 -4.72 -5.59 3.42
C TRP A 37 -3.74 -6.44 4.21
N THR A 38 -4.22 -7.51 4.82
CA THR A 38 -3.32 -8.53 5.36
C THR A 38 -2.59 -9.20 4.21
N THR A 39 -1.26 -9.23 4.26
CA THR A 39 -0.45 -9.83 3.20
C THR A 39 0.39 -10.97 3.72
N GLY A 40 0.34 -12.12 3.04
CA GLY A 40 1.32 -13.19 3.19
C GLY A 40 2.43 -13.04 2.16
N TRP A 41 3.68 -13.25 2.56
CA TRP A 41 4.79 -13.40 1.63
C TRP A 41 5.62 -14.61 2.07
N HIS A 42 5.97 -15.46 1.11
CA HIS A 42 6.79 -16.64 1.35
C HIS A 42 7.84 -16.79 0.25
N PRO A 43 9.11 -17.08 0.58
CA PRO A 43 10.20 -17.17 -0.39
C PRO A 43 9.99 -18.30 -1.41
N ASP A 44 9.30 -19.38 -0.99
CA ASP A 44 9.08 -20.59 -1.81
C ASP A 44 7.75 -20.57 -2.59
N GLN A 45 7.02 -19.45 -2.58
CA GLN A 45 5.72 -19.35 -3.24
C GLN A 45 5.71 -18.30 -4.35
N GLN A 46 4.82 -18.51 -5.32
CA GLN A 46 4.49 -17.46 -6.28
C GLN A 46 3.68 -16.38 -5.56
N ASN A 47 4.37 -15.34 -5.08
CA ASN A 47 3.76 -14.22 -4.40
C ASN A 47 2.93 -13.40 -5.40
N LYS A 48 1.60 -13.61 -5.38
CA LYS A 48 0.66 -12.80 -6.16
C LYS A 48 0.64 -11.37 -5.64
N GLY A 49 0.38 -10.42 -6.52
CA GLY A 49 0.08 -9.06 -6.13
C GLY A 49 -1.39 -8.87 -5.78
N TYR A 50 -1.75 -7.63 -5.41
CA TYR A 50 -3.11 -7.13 -5.28
C TYR A 50 -3.87 -7.25 -6.61
N ASP A 51 -4.98 -7.99 -6.62
CA ASP A 51 -5.80 -8.15 -7.81
C ASP A 51 -6.93 -7.12 -7.92
N TRP A 52 -7.66 -7.15 -9.03
CA TRP A 52 -8.78 -6.25 -9.30
C TRP A 52 -9.90 -6.35 -8.26
N THR A 53 -10.16 -7.53 -7.73
CA THR A 53 -11.19 -7.72 -6.71
C THR A 53 -10.78 -6.98 -5.44
N MET A 54 -9.53 -7.18 -5.00
CA MET A 54 -8.97 -6.55 -3.80
C MET A 54 -9.01 -5.02 -3.87
N VAL A 55 -8.55 -4.43 -4.98
CA VAL A 55 -8.51 -2.96 -5.11
C VAL A 55 -9.89 -2.35 -5.29
N LYS A 56 -10.83 -3.03 -5.96
CA LYS A 56 -12.20 -2.53 -6.12
C LYS A 56 -12.98 -2.57 -4.82
N GLU A 57 -12.79 -3.60 -4.01
CA GLU A 57 -13.40 -3.69 -2.68
C GLU A 57 -12.88 -2.58 -1.76
N MET A 58 -11.56 -2.35 -1.72
CA MET A 58 -10.98 -1.24 -0.97
C MET A 58 -11.52 0.12 -1.45
N ALA A 59 -11.59 0.33 -2.78
CA ALA A 59 -12.15 1.55 -3.34
C ALA A 59 -13.62 1.77 -2.94
N HIS A 60 -14.42 0.70 -2.94
CA HIS A 60 -15.82 0.76 -2.53
C HIS A 60 -15.96 1.20 -1.07
N ILE A 61 -15.19 0.58 -0.16
CA ILE A 61 -15.17 0.96 1.26
C ILE A 61 -14.73 2.42 1.42
N CYS A 62 -13.66 2.84 0.75
CA CYS A 62 -13.10 4.17 0.93
C CYS A 62 -13.95 5.29 0.29
N SER A 63 -14.83 4.95 -0.67
CA SER A 63 -15.68 5.92 -1.37
C SER A 63 -16.64 6.67 -0.44
N THR A 64 -16.97 6.09 0.72
CA THR A 64 -17.87 6.68 1.72
C THR A 64 -17.12 7.56 2.72
N LEU A 65 -15.79 7.48 2.76
CA LEU A 65 -14.94 8.22 3.70
C LEU A 65 -14.67 9.62 3.16
N SER A 66 -14.63 10.62 4.03
CA SER A 66 -14.22 11.99 3.69
C SER A 66 -12.72 12.21 3.88
N GLN A 67 -12.08 11.46 4.78
CA GLN A 67 -10.68 11.61 5.13
C GLN A 67 -9.71 11.23 4.01
N PRO A 68 -8.48 11.79 3.99
CA PRO A 68 -7.39 11.24 3.20
C PRO A 68 -7.12 9.78 3.55
N VAL A 69 -6.78 8.96 2.54
CA VAL A 69 -6.49 7.54 2.72
C VAL A 69 -5.15 7.21 2.06
N THR A 70 -4.23 6.65 2.83
CA THR A 70 -3.03 6.01 2.28
C THR A 70 -3.16 4.50 2.34
N PHE A 71 -2.85 3.84 1.23
CA PHE A 71 -2.87 2.38 1.11
C PHE A 71 -1.46 1.84 1.32
N PRO A 72 -1.16 1.20 2.47
CA PRO A 72 0.10 0.54 2.68
C PRO A 72 0.17 -0.72 1.81
N VAL A 73 1.10 -0.74 0.87
CA VAL A 73 1.33 -1.86 -0.05
C VAL A 73 2.75 -2.39 0.06
N ARG A 74 2.89 -3.71 0.12
CA ARG A 74 4.18 -4.38 0.31
C ARG A 74 5.01 -4.29 -0.97
N ALA A 75 6.22 -3.73 -0.92
CA ALA A 75 7.05 -3.45 -2.09
C ALA A 75 7.24 -4.66 -3.02
N ALA A 76 7.46 -5.85 -2.42
CA ALA A 76 7.65 -7.12 -3.14
C ALA A 76 6.43 -7.55 -3.99
N LEU A 77 5.25 -6.97 -3.76
CA LEU A 77 3.98 -7.32 -4.40
C LEU A 77 3.47 -6.25 -5.38
N VAL A 78 4.07 -5.05 -5.38
CA VAL A 78 3.57 -3.93 -6.18
C VAL A 78 3.80 -4.15 -7.66
N ARG A 79 4.92 -4.79 -8.03
CA ARG A 79 5.32 -4.98 -9.43
C ARG A 79 4.26 -5.76 -10.23
N GLN A 80 3.59 -6.71 -9.58
CA GLN A 80 2.56 -7.56 -10.16
C GLN A 80 1.18 -6.87 -10.22
N SER A 81 1.03 -5.70 -9.58
CA SER A 81 -0.27 -5.02 -9.35
C SER A 81 -0.28 -3.56 -9.77
N MET A 82 0.64 -3.20 -10.66
CA MET A 82 0.82 -1.81 -11.09
C MET A 82 -0.46 -1.20 -11.65
N SER A 83 -1.19 -1.96 -12.48
CA SER A 83 -2.42 -1.48 -13.12
C SER A 83 -3.54 -1.30 -12.10
N GLU A 84 -3.71 -2.27 -11.22
CA GLU A 84 -4.72 -2.32 -10.17
C GLU A 84 -4.52 -1.16 -9.17
N LEU A 85 -3.28 -0.98 -8.70
CA LEU A 85 -2.92 0.07 -7.74
C LEU A 85 -2.95 1.47 -8.38
N CYS A 86 -2.55 1.60 -9.64
CA CYS A 86 -2.69 2.85 -10.38
C CYS A 86 -4.16 3.24 -10.55
N TRP A 87 -5.03 2.29 -10.89
CA TRP A 87 -6.46 2.54 -10.95
C TRP A 87 -7.03 2.94 -9.59
N LEU A 88 -6.63 2.26 -8.51
CA LEU A 88 -7.09 2.56 -7.15
C LEU A 88 -6.83 4.01 -6.76
N ILE A 89 -5.58 4.48 -6.92
CA ILE A 89 -5.25 5.86 -6.56
C ILE A 89 -5.93 6.88 -7.47
N GLN A 90 -6.32 6.52 -8.70
CA GLN A 90 -7.03 7.44 -9.59
C GLN A 90 -8.49 7.67 -9.19
N GLN A 91 -9.06 6.85 -8.27
CA GLN A 91 -10.46 6.99 -7.85
C GLN A 91 -10.73 8.25 -7.02
N SER A 92 -9.70 8.85 -6.41
CA SER A 92 -9.83 10.05 -5.58
C SER A 92 -8.47 10.72 -5.44
N ASP A 93 -8.43 12.06 -5.44
CA ASP A 93 -7.23 12.85 -5.14
C ASP A 93 -6.74 12.68 -3.69
N ARG A 94 -7.65 12.31 -2.79
CA ARG A 94 -7.38 11.99 -1.38
C ARG A 94 -6.57 10.72 -1.16
N TYR A 95 -6.35 9.92 -2.21
CA TYR A 95 -5.70 8.62 -2.08
C TYR A 95 -4.19 8.70 -2.29
N SER A 96 -3.42 7.91 -1.55
CA SER A 96 -1.97 7.76 -1.73
C SER A 96 -1.54 6.32 -1.49
N LEU A 97 -0.29 5.99 -1.84
CA LEU A 97 0.33 4.72 -1.47
C LEU A 97 1.43 4.95 -0.44
N THR A 98 1.55 4.01 0.50
CA THR A 98 2.73 3.86 1.36
C THR A 98 3.39 2.54 1.00
N ILE A 99 4.51 2.58 0.28
CA ILE A 99 5.29 1.40 -0.08
C ILE A 99 6.08 0.96 1.15
N TRP A 100 5.81 -0.23 1.68
CA TRP A 100 6.47 -0.73 2.88
C TRP A 100 7.14 -2.09 2.64
N THR A 101 8.08 -2.45 3.52
CA THR A 101 8.85 -3.70 3.40
C THR A 101 8.97 -4.42 4.74
N GLY A 102 8.75 -5.73 4.73
CA GLY A 102 9.15 -6.63 5.81
C GLY A 102 10.63 -7.00 5.75
N LYS A 103 11.18 -7.51 6.86
CA LYS A 103 12.60 -7.91 6.96
C LYS A 103 13.00 -9.01 5.98
N GLU A 104 12.08 -9.93 5.70
CA GLU A 104 12.32 -11.09 4.84
C GLU A 104 11.89 -10.83 3.38
N ASP A 105 11.33 -9.66 3.07
CA ASP A 105 10.84 -9.37 1.73
C ASP A 105 12.01 -9.26 0.74
N VAL A 106 11.92 -10.01 -0.36
CA VAL A 106 12.86 -9.92 -1.46
C VAL A 106 12.30 -9.01 -2.55
N TYR A 107 12.98 -7.90 -2.80
CA TYR A 107 12.67 -6.92 -3.83
C TYR A 107 13.94 -6.17 -4.26
N SER A 108 13.94 -5.58 -5.45
CA SER A 108 15.09 -4.85 -5.99
C SER A 108 14.95 -3.34 -5.85
N VAL A 109 16.07 -2.61 -5.92
CA VAL A 109 16.04 -1.14 -6.06
C VAL A 109 15.40 -0.76 -7.39
N GLU A 110 15.58 -1.56 -8.45
CA GLU A 110 14.89 -1.37 -9.73
C GLU A 110 13.36 -1.41 -9.60
N ASP A 111 12.80 -2.25 -8.73
CA ASP A 111 11.37 -2.26 -8.48
C ASP A 111 10.90 -0.96 -7.83
N LEU A 112 11.64 -0.42 -6.85
CA LEU A 112 11.32 0.86 -6.23
C LEU A 112 11.41 2.02 -7.23
N LEU A 113 12.42 2.01 -8.09
CA LEU A 113 12.57 2.98 -9.18
C LEU A 113 11.45 2.86 -10.21
N TYR A 114 11.02 1.63 -10.51
CA TYR A 114 9.88 1.37 -11.39
C TYR A 114 8.59 1.95 -10.81
N ILE A 115 8.32 1.71 -9.52
CA ILE A 115 7.17 2.31 -8.83
C ILE A 115 7.24 3.84 -8.93
N ARG A 116 8.39 4.43 -8.56
CA ARG A 116 8.60 5.89 -8.58
C ARG A 116 8.38 6.52 -9.96
N LYS A 117 8.69 5.79 -11.03
CA LYS A 117 8.52 6.24 -12.42
C LYS A 117 7.05 6.25 -12.86
N ASN A 118 6.24 5.33 -12.36
CA ASN A 118 4.89 5.08 -12.85
C ASN A 118 3.79 5.72 -12.00
N PHE A 119 4.11 6.17 -10.79
CA PHE A 119 3.19 6.86 -9.91
C PHE A 119 3.54 8.35 -9.75
N ASP A 120 2.54 9.15 -9.40
CA ASP A 120 2.76 10.54 -8.97
C ASP A 120 3.59 10.56 -7.68
N LYS A 121 4.77 11.17 -7.75
CA LYS A 121 5.74 11.24 -6.66
C LYS A 121 5.21 11.97 -5.42
N SER A 122 4.20 12.84 -5.57
CA SER A 122 3.55 13.52 -4.44
C SER A 122 2.56 12.63 -3.69
N ARG A 123 2.21 11.46 -4.25
CA ARG A 123 1.18 10.54 -3.74
C ARG A 123 1.74 9.17 -3.36
N VAL A 124 3.07 9.02 -3.35
CA VAL A 124 3.73 7.77 -2.97
C VAL A 124 4.80 8.05 -1.93
N TYR A 125 4.65 7.42 -0.78
CA TYR A 125 5.56 7.46 0.35
C TYR A 125 6.28 6.11 0.48
N TYR A 126 7.50 6.12 1.01
CA TYR A 126 8.34 4.93 1.13
C TYR A 126 8.74 4.71 2.59
N ASP A 127 8.38 3.55 3.13
CA ASP A 127 8.76 3.03 4.45
C ASP A 127 9.58 1.74 4.23
N VAL A 128 10.81 1.92 3.77
CA VAL A 128 11.69 0.87 3.27
C VAL A 128 12.87 0.68 4.23
N LEU A 129 13.23 -0.58 4.48
CA LEU A 129 14.35 -0.93 5.36
C LEU A 129 15.72 -0.76 4.67
N GLU A 130 16.77 -0.64 5.47
CA GLU A 130 18.16 -0.70 4.99
C GLU A 130 18.57 -2.15 4.64
N PRO A 131 19.47 -2.35 3.66
CA PRO A 131 20.24 -1.33 2.91
C PRO A 131 19.52 -0.72 1.70
N GLN A 132 18.40 -1.29 1.25
CA GLN A 132 17.74 -0.88 0.01
C GLN A 132 17.28 0.58 0.02
N ASN A 133 16.88 1.11 1.18
CA ASN A 133 16.51 2.51 1.33
C ASN A 133 17.66 3.47 0.98
N SER A 134 18.88 3.23 1.49
CA SER A 134 20.05 4.04 1.14
C SER A 134 20.41 3.94 -0.33
N GLU A 135 20.36 2.74 -0.91
CA GLU A 135 20.62 2.53 -2.34
C GLU A 135 19.59 3.23 -3.23
N PHE A 136 18.31 3.16 -2.83
CA PHE A 136 17.22 3.84 -3.53
C PHE A 136 17.38 5.36 -3.49
N LYS A 137 17.68 5.94 -2.32
CA LYS A 137 17.95 7.38 -2.15
C LYS A 137 19.11 7.84 -3.03
N LYS A 138 20.21 7.09 -3.02
CA LYS A 138 21.37 7.35 -3.89
C LYS A 138 20.98 7.31 -5.36
N ALA A 139 20.19 6.32 -5.79
CA ALA A 139 19.76 6.19 -7.17
C ALA A 139 18.84 7.34 -7.65
N ILE A 140 18.13 8.01 -6.74
CA ILE A 140 17.26 9.15 -7.05
C ILE A 140 17.91 10.51 -6.76
N GLY A 141 19.20 10.54 -6.42
CA GLY A 141 19.97 11.77 -6.18
C GLY A 141 19.65 12.47 -4.86
N ILE A 142 19.15 11.74 -3.86
CA ILE A 142 19.00 12.23 -2.48
C ILE A 142 20.22 11.70 -1.71
N GLU A 143 21.16 12.58 -1.38
CA GLU A 143 22.30 12.23 -0.52
C GLU A 143 21.82 11.98 0.92
N CYS A 144 22.30 10.90 1.54
CA CYS A 144 22.11 10.59 2.95
C CYS A 144 23.14 11.34 3.82
#